data_AF-A0A7J4FJB1-F1
#
_entry.id   AF-A0A7J4FJB1-F1
#
_cell.length_a   1.000
_cell.length_b   1.000
_cell.length_c   1.000
_cell.angle_alpha   90.00
_cell.angle_beta   90.00
_cell.angle_gamma   90.00
#
_symmetry.space_group_name_H-M   'P 1'
#
loop_
_entity.id
_entity.type
_entity.pdbx_description
1 polymer ?
#
loop_
_entity_poly.entity_id
_entity_poly.type
_entity_poly.pdbx_seq_one_letter_code
_entity_poly.pdbx_strand_id
1 'polypeptide(L)'
;MVTQEELQLTDTVILYDRDFGVSIFQNFRGYDSLRDDAEWLLERTSRKSRGFLIRVVIKNGKRGIWIGEYTQETKQIGRQEFIFGDSAETVSKMISDHVNRKISEENILEKIKIENLRKHLNSKIIRDFKYYYCPSYHFLYECPYVDKIYSELTEKYGKGKKIPYSLVAEEIELIETCEDVIVCPLSVSNLFERILNLNRAFKTRKLGEIKFITPDFIKIL
;
A
#
# COMPACT_ATOMS: atom_id res chain seq x y z
N MET A 1 7.98 -20.08 -21.22
CA MET A 1 7.33 -19.97 -19.89
C MET A 1 8.31 -20.51 -18.87
N VAL A 2 8.59 -19.75 -17.80
CA VAL A 2 9.47 -20.20 -16.71
C VAL A 2 8.60 -20.96 -15.71
N THR A 3 8.88 -22.24 -15.49
CA THR A 3 8.24 -23.06 -14.45
C THR A 3 8.97 -22.88 -13.11
N GLN A 4 8.22 -22.92 -12.01
CA GLN A 4 8.70 -22.63 -10.65
C GLN A 4 9.72 -23.68 -10.15
N GLU A 5 9.69 -24.90 -10.69
CA GLU A 5 10.52 -26.05 -10.28
C GLU A 5 12.04 -25.88 -10.54
N GLU A 6 12.45 -24.86 -11.30
CA GLU A 6 13.87 -24.57 -11.60
C GLU A 6 14.45 -23.39 -10.79
N LEU A 7 13.67 -22.79 -9.89
CA LEU A 7 14.03 -21.56 -9.19
C LEU A 7 14.42 -21.84 -7.74
N GLN A 8 15.62 -21.38 -7.33
CA GLN A 8 15.97 -21.31 -5.92
C GLN A 8 15.54 -19.94 -5.37
N LEU A 9 14.84 -19.95 -4.23
CA LEU A 9 14.30 -18.74 -3.61
C LEU A 9 15.23 -18.25 -2.49
N THR A 10 15.51 -16.95 -2.45
CA THR A 10 16.21 -16.38 -1.29
C THR A 10 15.27 -16.25 -0.10
N ASP A 11 15.79 -16.17 1.12
CA ASP A 11 15.03 -16.00 2.36
C ASP A 11 14.66 -14.53 2.67
N THR A 12 14.87 -13.61 1.72
CA THR A 12 14.53 -12.19 1.90
C THR A 12 13.39 -11.80 0.98
N VAL A 13 12.33 -11.25 1.56
CA VAL A 13 11.14 -10.76 0.85
C VAL A 13 10.95 -9.28 1.19
N ILE A 14 10.75 -8.45 0.19
CA ILE A 14 10.48 -7.02 0.36
C ILE A 14 9.04 -6.75 -0.05
N LEU A 15 8.23 -6.25 0.87
CA LEU A 15 6.84 -5.86 0.63
C LEU A 15 6.77 -4.36 0.38
N TYR A 16 6.19 -3.98 -0.77
CA TYR A 16 5.78 -2.62 -1.09
C TYR A 16 4.28 -2.55 -0.94
N ASP A 17 3.85 -2.04 0.20
CA ASP A 17 2.45 -1.81 0.48
C ASP A 17 2.10 -0.35 0.15
N ARG A 18 1.03 -0.15 -0.62
CA ARG A 18 0.58 1.21 -1.00
C ARG A 18 0.21 2.03 0.23
N ASP A 19 -0.37 1.44 1.27
CA ASP A 19 -0.92 2.15 2.41
C ASP A 19 0.02 2.13 3.63
N PHE A 20 0.92 1.12 3.72
CA PHE A 20 1.83 0.93 4.86
C PHE A 20 3.32 1.12 4.54
N GLY A 21 3.66 1.40 3.28
CA GLY A 21 5.03 1.65 2.86
C GLY A 21 5.83 0.37 2.65
N VAL A 22 7.15 0.45 2.87
CA VAL A 22 8.09 -0.65 2.54
C VAL A 22 8.47 -1.43 3.79
N SER A 23 8.35 -2.75 3.75
CA SER A 23 8.80 -3.67 4.80
C SER A 23 9.78 -4.70 4.24
N ILE A 24 10.87 -4.96 4.95
CA ILE A 24 11.89 -5.95 4.56
C ILE A 24 11.84 -7.12 5.55
N PHE A 25 11.49 -8.30 5.06
CA PHE A 25 11.48 -9.54 5.84
C PHE A 25 12.72 -10.36 5.51
N GLN A 26 13.61 -10.54 6.49
CA GLN A 26 14.81 -11.39 6.38
C GLN A 26 14.60 -12.74 7.07
N ASN A 27 15.35 -13.77 6.69
CA ASN A 27 15.22 -15.14 7.21
C ASN A 27 13.80 -15.71 7.07
N PHE A 28 13.08 -15.29 6.03
CA PHE A 28 11.74 -15.73 5.73
C PHE A 28 11.75 -17.22 5.35
N ARG A 29 11.08 -18.04 6.17
CA ARG A 29 10.92 -19.48 5.97
C ARG A 29 9.48 -19.79 5.58
N GLY A 30 9.23 -19.80 4.28
CA GLY A 30 7.93 -20.16 3.72
C GLY A 30 7.84 -21.63 3.31
N TYR A 31 6.90 -21.91 2.43
CA TYR A 31 6.63 -23.18 1.76
C TYR A 31 7.55 -23.44 0.57
N ASP A 32 8.57 -22.60 0.36
CA ASP A 32 9.43 -22.59 -0.83
C ASP A 32 8.65 -22.40 -2.14
N SER A 33 7.57 -21.62 -2.03
CA SER A 33 6.69 -21.30 -3.14
C SER A 33 6.43 -19.81 -3.19
N LEU A 34 6.80 -19.14 -4.30
CA LEU A 34 6.72 -17.68 -4.41
C LEU A 34 5.31 -17.15 -4.11
N ARG A 35 4.29 -17.84 -4.64
CA ARG A 35 2.90 -17.46 -4.45
C ARG A 35 2.45 -17.75 -3.04
N ASP A 36 2.58 -18.99 -2.57
CA ASP A 36 2.05 -19.38 -1.25
C ASP A 36 2.73 -18.59 -0.13
N ASP A 37 4.02 -18.31 -0.26
CA ASP A 37 4.80 -17.49 0.68
C ASP A 37 4.29 -16.05 0.74
N ALA A 38 3.98 -15.47 -0.42
CA ALA A 38 3.45 -14.13 -0.50
C ALA A 38 2.02 -14.06 0.03
N GLU A 39 1.15 -14.99 -0.34
CA GLU A 39 -0.23 -15.06 0.14
C GLU A 39 -0.28 -15.29 1.67
N TRP A 40 0.61 -16.15 2.19
CA TRP A 40 0.77 -16.34 3.63
C TRP A 40 1.16 -15.04 4.37
N LEU A 41 2.05 -14.22 3.79
CA LEU A 41 2.39 -12.91 4.32
C LEU A 41 1.17 -11.97 4.29
N LEU A 42 0.46 -11.93 3.17
CA LEU A 42 -0.70 -11.06 2.96
C LEU A 42 -1.88 -11.42 3.87
N GLU A 43 -2.12 -12.71 4.14
CA GLU A 43 -3.13 -13.18 5.10
C GLU A 43 -3.01 -12.53 6.48
N ARG A 44 -1.78 -12.27 6.91
CA ARG A 44 -1.45 -11.69 8.22
C ARG A 44 -1.42 -10.16 8.23
N THR A 45 -1.63 -9.52 7.07
CA THR A 45 -1.92 -8.08 7.02
C THR A 45 -3.41 -7.87 7.30
N SER A 46 -3.71 -7.13 8.36
CA SER A 46 -5.08 -6.97 8.89
C SER A 46 -5.92 -5.98 8.10
N ARG A 47 -5.28 -5.07 7.34
CA ARG A 47 -5.95 -4.02 6.58
C ARG A 47 -5.89 -4.33 5.08
N LYS A 48 -6.99 -4.08 4.37
CA LYS A 48 -7.04 -4.22 2.91
C LYS A 48 -6.15 -3.15 2.29
N SER A 49 -5.16 -3.58 1.51
CA SER A 49 -4.26 -2.71 0.75
C SER A 49 -3.94 -3.36 -0.60
N ARG A 50 -3.25 -2.63 -1.48
CA ARG A 50 -2.70 -3.13 -2.74
C ARG A 50 -1.21 -2.86 -2.77
N GLY A 51 -0.46 -3.65 -3.53
CA GLY A 51 0.98 -3.54 -3.51
C GLY A 51 1.66 -4.60 -4.32
N PHE A 52 2.97 -4.73 -4.13
CA PHE A 52 3.72 -5.83 -4.69
C PHE A 52 4.82 -6.30 -3.75
N LEU A 53 5.24 -7.54 -3.94
CA LEU A 53 6.36 -8.14 -3.25
C LEU A 53 7.52 -8.30 -4.22
N ILE A 54 8.74 -8.09 -3.76
CA ILE A 54 9.98 -8.39 -4.46
C ILE A 54 10.68 -9.53 -3.72
N ARG A 55 11.15 -10.52 -4.48
CA ARG A 55 12.02 -11.58 -3.97
C ARG A 55 13.14 -11.86 -4.95
N VAL A 56 14.36 -12.05 -4.45
CA VAL A 56 15.46 -12.52 -5.29
C VAL A 56 15.25 -14.00 -5.58
N VAL A 57 15.42 -14.36 -6.85
CA VAL A 57 15.32 -15.74 -7.34
C VAL A 57 16.58 -16.10 -8.10
N ILE A 58 16.99 -17.37 -8.06
CA ILE A 58 18.18 -17.85 -8.76
C ILE A 58 17.75 -18.93 -9.75
N LYS A 59 18.11 -18.74 -11.01
CA LYS A 59 17.88 -19.70 -12.09
C LYS A 59 19.21 -20.05 -12.76
N ASN A 60 19.59 -21.32 -12.78
CA ASN A 60 20.84 -21.78 -13.40
C ASN A 60 22.08 -20.96 -12.96
N GLY A 61 22.15 -20.65 -11.65
CA GLY A 61 23.22 -19.82 -11.06
C GLY A 61 23.11 -18.31 -11.32
N LYS A 62 22.18 -17.85 -12.16
CA LYS A 62 21.94 -16.43 -12.42
C LYS A 62 20.88 -15.86 -11.49
N ARG A 63 21.17 -14.71 -10.90
CA ARG A 63 20.23 -13.98 -10.04
C ARG A 63 19.23 -13.19 -10.87
N GLY A 64 17.99 -13.19 -10.40
CA GLY A 64 16.89 -12.41 -10.94
C GLY A 64 15.98 -11.92 -9.81
N ILE A 65 14.94 -11.21 -10.21
CA ILE A 65 13.93 -10.66 -9.33
C ILE A 65 12.58 -11.22 -9.74
N TRP A 66 11.85 -11.78 -8.78
CA TRP A 66 10.42 -12.02 -8.89
C TRP A 66 9.66 -10.83 -8.28
N ILE A 67 8.57 -10.44 -8.95
CA ILE A 67 7.67 -9.39 -8.51
C ILE A 67 6.25 -9.96 -8.52
N GLY A 68 5.57 -9.98 -7.38
CA GLY A 68 4.18 -10.41 -7.27
C GLY A 68 3.28 -9.28 -6.80
N GLU A 69 2.29 -8.89 -7.61
CA GLU A 69 1.31 -7.85 -7.27
C GLU A 69 0.08 -8.45 -6.60
N TYR A 70 -0.40 -7.78 -5.54
CA TYR A 70 -1.67 -8.07 -4.89
C TYR A 70 -2.59 -6.85 -4.88
N THR A 71 -3.88 -7.10 -4.77
CA THR A 71 -4.92 -6.07 -4.80
C THR A 71 -5.73 -6.04 -3.51
N GLN A 72 -6.50 -4.96 -3.33
CA GLN A 72 -7.30 -4.71 -2.13
C GLN A 72 -8.42 -5.73 -1.90
N GLU A 73 -8.87 -6.40 -2.97
CA GLU A 73 -9.99 -7.35 -2.93
C GLU A 73 -9.54 -8.76 -2.56
N THR A 74 -8.30 -9.12 -2.89
CA THR A 74 -7.79 -10.49 -2.76
C THR A 74 -6.46 -10.49 -2.03
N LYS A 75 -6.33 -11.28 -0.96
CA LYS A 75 -5.02 -11.57 -0.31
C LYS A 75 -4.14 -12.51 -1.16
N GLN A 76 -4.27 -12.41 -2.47
CA GLN A 76 -3.71 -13.30 -3.47
C GLN A 76 -2.86 -12.52 -4.47
N ILE A 77 -1.91 -13.22 -5.09
CA ILE A 77 -1.09 -12.65 -6.17
C ILE A 77 -1.88 -12.68 -7.48
N GLY A 78 -2.25 -11.51 -7.98
CA GLY A 78 -3.03 -11.34 -9.21
C GLY A 78 -2.17 -11.27 -10.47
N ARG A 79 -1.01 -10.60 -10.40
CA ARG A 79 -0.02 -10.52 -11.47
C ARG A 79 1.36 -10.86 -10.93
N GLN A 80 2.20 -11.47 -11.77
CA GLN A 80 3.60 -11.70 -11.43
C GLN A 80 4.52 -11.52 -12.62
N GLU A 81 5.74 -11.08 -12.35
CA GLU A 81 6.80 -10.87 -13.33
C GLU A 81 8.11 -11.48 -12.83
N PHE A 82 8.89 -12.01 -13.77
CA PHE A 82 10.26 -12.48 -13.52
C PHE A 82 11.22 -11.66 -14.37
N ILE A 83 12.21 -11.04 -13.74
CA ILE A 83 13.19 -10.18 -14.39
C ILE A 83 14.57 -10.77 -14.17
N PHE A 84 15.28 -10.98 -15.27
CA PHE A 84 16.68 -11.44 -15.30
C PHE A 84 17.51 -10.49 -16.15
N GLY A 85 18.82 -10.50 -15.94
CA GLY A 85 19.78 -9.62 -16.62
C GLY A 85 20.38 -8.56 -15.69
N ASP A 86 21.20 -7.68 -16.24
CA ASP A 86 22.09 -6.79 -15.48
C ASP A 86 21.35 -5.90 -14.47
N SER A 87 20.15 -5.44 -14.82
CA SER A 87 19.36 -4.60 -13.91
C SER A 87 18.79 -5.38 -12.72
N ALA A 88 18.28 -6.59 -12.97
CA ALA A 88 17.81 -7.48 -11.90
C ALA A 88 18.97 -7.94 -11.02
N GLU A 89 20.14 -8.20 -11.61
CA GLU A 89 21.34 -8.57 -10.87
C GLU A 89 21.86 -7.42 -9.99
N THR A 90 21.81 -6.19 -10.51
CA THR A 90 22.12 -4.99 -9.73
C THR A 90 21.24 -4.84 -8.51
N VAL A 91 19.91 -4.95 -8.67
CA VAL A 91 18.96 -4.88 -7.53
C VAL A 91 19.16 -6.06 -6.58
N SER A 92 19.33 -7.28 -7.11
CA SER A 92 19.59 -8.48 -6.31
C SER A 92 20.85 -8.37 -5.46
N LYS A 93 21.90 -7.76 -6.01
CA LYS A 93 23.15 -7.47 -5.29
C LYS A 93 22.93 -6.46 -4.17
N MET A 94 22.18 -5.39 -4.41
CA MET A 94 21.83 -4.42 -3.36
C MET A 94 21.10 -5.10 -2.18
N ILE A 95 20.11 -5.93 -2.48
CA ILE A 95 19.37 -6.69 -1.46
C ILE A 95 20.33 -7.63 -0.71
N SER A 96 21.17 -8.37 -1.45
CA SER A 96 22.16 -9.28 -0.85
C SER A 96 23.17 -8.54 0.03
N ASP A 97 23.64 -7.36 -0.38
CA ASP A 97 24.59 -6.57 0.39
C ASP A 97 23.96 -6.08 1.71
N HIS A 98 22.66 -5.74 1.70
CA HIS A 98 21.93 -5.42 2.92
C HIS A 98 21.79 -6.63 3.86
N VAL A 99 21.39 -7.79 3.33
CA VAL A 99 21.27 -9.04 4.10
C VAL A 99 22.61 -9.42 4.74
N ASN A 100 23.71 -9.24 4.00
CA ASN A 100 25.08 -9.47 4.49
C ASN A 100 25.63 -8.33 5.35
N ARG A 101 24.80 -7.37 5.78
CA ARG A 101 25.14 -6.22 6.63
C ARG A 101 26.26 -5.33 6.07
N LYS A 102 26.47 -5.34 4.76
CA LYS A 102 27.44 -4.45 4.09
C LYS A 102 26.88 -3.04 3.89
N ILE A 103 25.56 -2.88 3.91
CA ILE A 103 24.88 -1.58 3.87
C ILE A 103 23.79 -1.52 4.95
N SER A 104 23.57 -0.33 5.51
CA SER A 104 22.53 -0.07 6.52
C SER A 104 21.12 -0.18 5.93
N GLU A 105 20.13 -0.32 6.82
CA GLU A 105 18.72 -0.31 6.46
C GLU A 105 18.28 1.01 5.81
N GLU A 106 18.73 2.15 6.35
CA GLU A 106 18.51 3.47 5.74
C GLU A 106 19.04 3.54 4.30
N ASN A 107 20.25 3.05 4.07
CA ASN A 107 20.87 3.06 2.74
C ASN A 107 20.16 2.15 1.74
N ILE A 108 19.68 0.97 2.16
CA ILE A 108 18.92 0.11 1.24
C ILE A 108 17.55 0.72 0.96
N LEU A 109 16.85 1.27 1.96
CA LEU A 109 15.55 1.93 1.78
C LEU A 109 15.62 3.06 0.75
N GLU A 110 16.69 3.86 0.78
CA GLU A 110 16.93 4.90 -0.23
C GLU A 110 17.10 4.30 -1.64
N LYS A 111 17.91 3.24 -1.76
CA LYS A 111 18.19 2.59 -3.05
C LYS A 111 16.97 1.88 -3.65
N ILE A 112 16.10 1.34 -2.81
CA ILE A 112 14.92 0.60 -3.24
C ILE A 112 13.64 1.46 -3.30
N LYS A 113 13.75 2.78 -3.11
CA LYS A 113 12.66 3.72 -3.42
C LYS A 113 12.06 3.40 -4.79
N ILE A 114 10.75 3.55 -4.91
CA ILE A 114 10.03 3.16 -6.13
C ILE A 114 10.58 3.88 -7.37
N GLU A 115 10.98 5.14 -7.24
CA GLU A 115 11.53 5.94 -8.32
C GLU A 115 12.86 5.37 -8.81
N ASN A 116 13.65 4.79 -7.90
CA ASN A 116 14.89 4.12 -8.23
C ASN A 116 14.61 2.76 -8.87
N LEU A 117 13.66 1.98 -8.34
CA LEU A 117 13.27 0.71 -8.95
C LEU A 117 12.72 0.89 -10.37
N ARG A 118 11.90 1.91 -10.63
CA ARG A 118 11.37 2.24 -11.96
C ARG A 118 12.46 2.54 -12.99
N LYS A 119 13.60 3.07 -12.57
CA LYS A 119 14.75 3.34 -13.44
C LYS A 119 15.54 2.08 -13.80
N HIS A 120 15.61 1.12 -12.88
CA HIS A 120 16.42 -0.09 -13.07
C HIS A 120 15.60 -1.25 -13.65
N LEU A 121 14.40 -1.48 -13.14
CA LEU A 121 13.58 -2.62 -13.50
C LEU A 121 12.55 -2.24 -14.57
N ASN A 122 12.60 -2.93 -15.71
CA ASN A 122 11.59 -2.84 -16.76
C ASN A 122 10.35 -3.67 -16.40
N SER A 123 9.76 -3.40 -15.23
CA SER A 123 8.57 -4.07 -14.72
C SER A 123 7.33 -3.23 -14.98
N LYS A 124 6.26 -3.84 -15.50
CA LYS A 124 4.98 -3.13 -15.65
C LYS A 124 4.32 -2.94 -14.29
N ILE A 125 4.39 -3.94 -13.41
CA ILE A 125 3.91 -3.84 -12.02
C ILE A 125 4.51 -2.62 -11.31
N ILE A 126 5.84 -2.46 -11.32
CA ILE A 126 6.52 -1.34 -10.64
C ILE A 126 6.21 0.02 -11.30
N ARG A 127 6.07 0.06 -12.63
CA ARG A 127 5.74 1.30 -13.35
C ARG A 127 4.32 1.77 -13.08
N ASP A 128 3.37 0.83 -13.09
CA ASP A 128 1.96 1.08 -12.83
C ASP A 128 1.72 1.35 -11.34
N PHE A 129 2.60 0.89 -10.44
CA PHE A 129 2.45 1.06 -9.00
C PHE A 129 2.51 2.53 -8.60
N LYS A 130 1.37 3.12 -8.22
CA LYS A 130 1.26 4.50 -7.76
C LYS A 130 1.62 4.60 -6.28
N TYR A 131 2.83 5.07 -6.02
CA TYR A 131 3.33 5.41 -4.70
C TYR A 131 3.34 6.96 -4.57
N TYR A 132 2.21 7.59 -4.23
CA TYR A 132 2.13 9.02 -3.93
C TYR A 132 1.53 9.40 -2.56
N TYR A 133 2.17 10.25 -1.74
CA TYR A 133 1.53 10.90 -0.59
C TYR A 133 0.46 11.90 -1.07
N CYS A 134 -0.77 11.93 -0.55
CA CYS A 134 -1.76 12.95 -0.96
C CYS A 134 -1.38 14.30 -0.36
N PRO A 135 -0.99 15.31 -1.15
CA PRO A 135 -0.82 16.65 -0.62
C PRO A 135 -2.14 17.10 -0.03
N SER A 136 -2.07 17.69 1.16
CA SER A 136 -3.27 18.22 1.82
C SER A 136 -4.06 19.15 0.90
N TYR A 137 -3.38 19.92 0.05
CA TYR A 137 -4.04 20.74 -0.98
C TYR A 137 -4.90 19.91 -1.94
N HIS A 138 -4.33 18.92 -2.60
CA HIS A 138 -5.08 18.05 -3.51
C HIS A 138 -6.23 17.34 -2.80
N PHE A 139 -6.02 16.84 -1.59
CA PHE A 139 -7.10 16.23 -0.79
C PHE A 139 -8.22 17.22 -0.48
N LEU A 140 -7.89 18.44 -0.03
CA LEU A 140 -8.87 19.43 0.40
C LEU A 140 -9.64 20.04 -0.78
N TYR A 141 -9.01 20.25 -1.93
CA TYR A 141 -9.60 21.00 -3.04
C TYR A 141 -9.97 20.15 -4.26
N GLU A 142 -9.33 19.00 -4.50
CA GLU A 142 -9.36 18.34 -5.81
C GLU A 142 -9.75 16.84 -5.79
N CYS A 143 -9.41 16.03 -4.75
CA CYS A 143 -9.71 14.57 -4.77
C CYS A 143 -11.24 14.32 -4.88
N PRO A 144 -11.76 13.73 -5.97
CA PRO A 144 -13.20 13.60 -6.21
C PRO A 144 -13.93 12.67 -5.22
N TYR A 145 -13.17 11.85 -4.49
CA TYR A 145 -13.70 10.93 -3.49
C TYR A 145 -14.30 11.63 -2.26
N VAL A 146 -13.92 12.88 -1.95
CA VAL A 146 -14.48 13.62 -0.81
C VAL A 146 -15.99 13.87 -1.00
N ASP A 147 -16.40 14.25 -2.20
CA ASP A 147 -17.80 14.49 -2.56
C ASP A 147 -18.62 13.18 -2.52
N LYS A 148 -18.02 12.08 -2.98
CA LYS A 148 -18.60 10.73 -2.89
C LYS A 148 -18.83 10.33 -1.43
N ILE A 149 -17.81 10.47 -0.58
CA ILE A 149 -17.89 10.18 0.87
C ILE A 149 -18.99 11.02 1.53
N TYR A 150 -19.07 12.33 1.22
CA TYR A 150 -20.13 13.18 1.77
C TYR A 150 -21.52 12.67 1.39
N SER A 151 -21.70 12.32 0.11
CA SER A 151 -22.98 11.82 -0.42
C SER A 151 -23.37 10.49 0.26
N GLU A 152 -22.48 9.52 0.32
CA GLU A 152 -22.72 8.21 0.94
C GLU A 152 -23.05 8.34 2.45
N LEU A 153 -22.29 9.16 3.18
CA LEU A 153 -22.54 9.36 4.61
C LEU A 153 -23.87 10.08 4.87
N THR A 154 -24.23 11.08 4.04
CA THR A 154 -25.48 11.81 4.21
C THR A 154 -26.70 10.99 3.78
N GLU A 155 -26.57 10.13 2.77
CA GLU A 155 -27.60 9.17 2.37
C GLU A 155 -27.83 8.12 3.47
N LYS A 156 -26.75 7.55 4.00
CA LYS A 156 -26.81 6.48 5.01
C LYS A 156 -27.33 6.96 6.37
N TYR A 157 -26.80 8.09 6.86
CA TYR A 157 -27.08 8.55 8.22
C TYR A 157 -28.05 9.73 8.30
N GLY A 158 -28.25 10.47 7.22
CA GLY A 158 -29.07 11.69 7.19
C GLY A 158 -28.39 12.90 7.83
N LYS A 159 -28.66 14.08 7.28
CA LYS A 159 -28.16 15.36 7.81
C LYS A 159 -28.76 15.70 9.17
N GLY A 160 -27.96 16.28 10.07
CA GLY A 160 -28.38 16.76 11.38
C GLY A 160 -28.69 15.69 12.43
N LYS A 161 -28.60 14.40 12.08
CA LYS A 161 -28.80 13.28 13.01
C LYS A 161 -27.58 13.07 13.89
N LYS A 162 -27.81 12.57 15.11
CA LYS A 162 -26.76 12.19 16.07
C LYS A 162 -26.21 10.82 15.68
N ILE A 163 -24.92 10.76 15.35
CA ILE A 163 -24.25 9.55 14.83
C ILE A 163 -23.01 9.27 15.70
N PRO A 164 -22.78 8.02 16.15
CA PRO A 164 -21.51 7.64 16.77
C PRO A 164 -20.34 7.91 15.83
N TYR A 165 -19.29 8.59 16.30
CA TYR A 165 -18.17 8.94 15.42
C TYR A 165 -17.39 7.69 14.95
N SER A 166 -17.37 6.63 15.76
CA SER A 166 -16.71 5.35 15.42
C SER A 166 -17.31 4.72 14.16
N LEU A 167 -18.65 4.73 14.03
CA LEU A 167 -19.32 4.19 12.84
C LEU A 167 -18.94 4.97 11.58
N VAL A 168 -18.86 6.29 11.65
CA VAL A 168 -18.40 7.10 10.51
C VAL A 168 -16.92 6.82 10.21
N ALA A 169 -16.10 6.64 11.24
CA ALA A 169 -14.69 6.32 11.05
C ALA A 169 -14.46 4.94 10.42
N GLU A 170 -15.27 3.94 10.77
CA GLU A 170 -15.30 2.60 10.16
C GLU A 170 -15.76 2.65 8.70
N GLU A 171 -16.82 3.39 8.38
CA GLU A 171 -17.27 3.57 6.99
C GLU A 171 -16.18 4.21 6.13
N ILE A 172 -15.43 5.18 6.66
CA ILE A 172 -14.29 5.77 5.94
C ILE A 172 -13.19 4.74 5.67
N GLU A 173 -13.00 3.71 6.51
CA GLU A 173 -12.06 2.62 6.21
C GLU A 173 -12.56 1.70 5.09
N LEU A 174 -13.88 1.58 4.94
CA LEU A 174 -14.51 0.74 3.93
C LEU A 174 -14.61 1.42 2.56
N ILE A 175 -14.64 2.76 2.53
CA ILE A 175 -14.68 3.53 1.29
C ILE A 175 -13.30 3.49 0.62
N GLU A 176 -13.30 3.12 -0.66
CA GLU A 176 -12.08 3.02 -1.46
C GLU A 176 -11.29 4.34 -1.43
N THR A 177 -10.07 4.27 -0.90
CA THR A 177 -9.15 5.40 -0.82
C THR A 177 -8.72 5.80 -2.22
N CYS A 178 -8.58 7.13 -2.47
CA CYS A 178 -8.30 7.72 -3.80
C CYS A 178 -7.37 6.76 -4.58
N GLU A 179 -7.84 6.13 -5.66
CA GLU A 179 -7.16 5.01 -6.38
C GLU A 179 -5.68 5.30 -6.68
N ASP A 180 -5.32 6.58 -6.73
CA ASP A 180 -4.04 7.13 -7.14
C ASP A 180 -3.11 7.56 -5.98
N VAL A 181 -3.42 7.27 -4.70
CA VAL A 181 -2.72 7.90 -3.57
C VAL A 181 -2.47 6.99 -2.34
N ILE A 182 -1.21 6.93 -1.87
CA ILE A 182 -0.66 6.22 -0.67
C ILE A 182 -1.19 6.79 0.66
N VAL A 183 -0.93 8.06 0.97
CA VAL A 183 -1.25 8.63 2.29
C VAL A 183 -2.45 9.53 2.11
N CYS A 184 -3.62 8.92 2.17
CA CYS A 184 -4.85 9.68 2.30
C CYS A 184 -4.89 10.27 3.72
N PRO A 185 -5.20 11.57 3.91
CA PRO A 185 -5.51 12.13 5.22
C PRO A 185 -6.62 11.37 5.97
N LEU A 186 -7.37 10.51 5.28
CA LEU A 186 -8.35 9.61 5.85
C LEU A 186 -7.80 8.24 6.28
N SER A 187 -6.61 7.83 5.85
CA SER A 187 -6.01 6.53 6.19
C SER A 187 -5.14 6.57 7.45
N VAL A 188 -5.13 7.68 8.18
CA VAL A 188 -4.41 7.81 9.46
C VAL A 188 -4.94 6.81 10.49
N SER A 189 -4.05 6.28 11.33
CA SER A 189 -4.41 5.28 12.36
C SER A 189 -5.28 5.85 13.48
N ASN A 190 -5.30 7.17 13.66
CA ASN A 190 -6.11 7.85 14.65
C ASN A 190 -7.50 8.17 14.07
N LEU A 191 -8.54 7.52 14.62
CA LEU A 191 -9.94 7.70 14.17
C LEU A 191 -10.43 9.14 14.30
N PHE A 192 -10.03 9.85 15.36
CA PHE A 192 -10.43 11.23 15.58
C PHE A 192 -9.79 12.16 14.54
N GLU A 193 -8.49 11.98 14.27
CA GLU A 193 -7.76 12.74 13.25
C GLU A 193 -8.34 12.52 11.85
N ARG A 194 -8.75 11.29 11.52
CA ARG A 194 -9.45 10.96 10.28
C ARG A 194 -10.74 11.78 10.11
N ILE A 195 -11.57 11.85 11.15
CA ILE A 195 -12.80 12.65 11.14
C ILE A 195 -12.48 14.15 11.00
N LEU A 196 -11.44 14.65 11.66
CA LEU A 196 -11.03 16.05 11.52
C LEU A 196 -10.54 16.37 10.11
N ASN A 197 -9.75 15.49 9.49
CA ASN A 197 -9.28 15.65 8.13
C ASN A 197 -10.44 15.65 7.13
N LEU A 198 -11.40 14.73 7.29
CA LEU A 198 -12.62 14.73 6.47
C LEU A 198 -13.43 16.02 6.64
N ASN A 199 -13.63 16.47 7.88
CA ASN A 199 -14.35 17.70 8.18
C ASN A 199 -13.69 18.92 7.52
N ARG A 200 -12.36 19.00 7.57
CA ARG A 200 -11.61 20.05 6.87
C ARG A 200 -11.91 20.03 5.37
N ALA A 201 -11.91 18.86 4.74
CA ALA A 201 -12.22 18.74 3.33
C ALA A 201 -13.67 19.17 3.00
N PHE A 202 -14.66 18.74 3.80
CA PHE A 202 -16.05 19.17 3.61
C PHE A 202 -16.23 20.68 3.71
N LYS A 203 -15.59 21.29 4.72
CA LYS A 203 -15.63 22.75 4.92
C LYS A 203 -14.95 23.49 3.79
N THR A 204 -13.75 23.06 3.38
CA THR A 204 -13.01 23.67 2.29
C THR A 204 -13.81 23.66 0.99
N ARG A 205 -14.53 22.58 0.72
CA ARG A 205 -15.36 22.42 -0.48
C ARG A 205 -16.79 22.96 -0.36
N LYS A 206 -17.16 23.51 0.80
CA LYS A 206 -18.52 23.99 1.09
C LYS A 206 -19.61 22.92 0.92
N LEU A 207 -19.26 21.65 1.09
CA LEU A 207 -20.21 20.54 1.06
C LEU A 207 -21.05 20.50 2.34
N GLY A 208 -20.42 20.83 3.46
CA GLY A 208 -21.01 20.69 4.78
C GLY A 208 -19.97 20.72 5.89
N GLU A 209 -20.36 20.28 7.09
CA GLU A 209 -19.42 20.07 8.18
C GLU A 209 -19.77 18.87 9.05
N ILE A 210 -18.74 18.30 9.69
CA ILE A 210 -18.89 17.36 10.79
C ILE A 210 -18.75 18.12 12.10
N LYS A 211 -19.79 18.10 12.92
CA LYS A 211 -19.81 18.76 14.23
C LYS A 211 -19.91 17.74 15.36
N PHE A 212 -18.93 17.73 16.25
CA PHE A 212 -19.02 16.97 17.50
C PHE A 212 -20.10 17.57 18.40
N ILE A 213 -21.07 16.75 18.81
CA ILE A 213 -22.07 17.11 19.82
C ILE A 213 -21.54 16.76 21.21
N THR A 214 -20.89 15.60 21.31
CA THR A 214 -20.24 15.04 22.50
C THR A 214 -18.97 14.30 22.04
N PRO A 215 -18.07 13.87 22.95
CA PRO A 215 -16.87 13.12 22.56
C PRO A 215 -17.15 11.91 21.68
N ASP A 216 -18.27 11.21 21.93
CA ASP A 216 -18.61 9.98 21.20
C ASP A 216 -19.53 10.18 19.98
N PHE A 217 -20.11 11.39 19.79
CA PHE A 217 -21.15 11.60 18.78
C PHE A 217 -20.95 12.86 17.95
N ILE A 218 -21.23 12.73 16.67
CA ILE A 218 -21.16 13.79 15.66
C ILE A 218 -22.50 14.02 14.96
N LYS A 219 -22.60 15.13 14.23
CA LYS A 219 -23.60 15.39 13.18
C LYS A 219 -22.89 15.74 11.89
N ILE A 220 -23.46 15.32 10.77
CA ILE A 220 -23.09 15.80 9.44
C ILE A 220 -24.13 16.85 9.05
N LEU A 221 -23.67 18.06 8.71
CA LEU A 221 -24.49 19.20 8.32
C LEU A 221 -24.34 19.47 6.81
#